data_AF-A0A4Q4YSI2-F1
#
_entry.id   AF-A0A4Q4YSI2-F1
#
_cell.length_a   1.000
_cell.length_b   1.000
_cell.length_c   1.000
_cell.angle_alpha   90.00
_cell.angle_beta   90.00
_cell.angle_gamma   90.00
#
_symmetry.space_group_name_H-M   'P 1'
#
loop_
_entity.id
_entity.type
_entity.pdbx_description
1 polymer ?
#
loop_
_entity_poly.entity_id
_entity_poly.type
_entity_poly.pdbx_seq_one_letter_code
_entity_poly.pdbx_strand_id
1 'polypeptide(L)'
;MAPRRPDKKSKKRGKEAISRAAAAAAGGPSSSSSDKPALSPLVLVRAAEHRLQEGDSPGAAALAGSALEQAQAGDSDDKEDGALAALNLLGQVNLELGDLEAARACFLRAVDADPDGARDEAVGGGAEKFLCLAQLSEEGGRDSVRWFERGAAALRARIQVLEGEEAGKGTSTITHSRRGTAAGGSKDNDAEEMVGQQQLSELEELKRKLAMTLCSVAEVYMTDLSWESDAEARCEALVTEATLVAPDYAETWQTLADVRISQQRPDDARAALARSLDLWRGLPPEDPLVPAFPSRVGLARLLMEVGLERDAIEVLERLVAEDDLSVETWYLGGWGLFMLGEKQREKEAEKNGGNKASAEAGARKEGEQGEEGDEEDWKTSWISSRVWLNQCLHLYKLQDYEDEPLGEHARELLAEIAKELGEAPVEDDDDEDGWEDAGDSDEEMQE
;
A
#
# COMPACT_ATOMS: atom_id res chain seq x y z
N MET A 1 -13.57 25.02 -35.14
CA MET A 1 -14.59 23.98 -35.36
C MET A 1 -14.94 23.42 -34.00
N ALA A 2 -16.22 23.41 -33.60
CA ALA A 2 -16.62 22.96 -32.27
C ALA A 2 -16.39 21.45 -32.10
N PRO A 3 -15.90 20.97 -30.93
CA PRO A 3 -15.79 19.54 -30.67
C PRO A 3 -17.20 18.95 -30.54
N ARG A 4 -17.49 17.91 -31.33
CA ARG A 4 -18.80 17.23 -31.28
C ARG A 4 -18.86 16.40 -29.99
N ARG A 5 -19.84 16.68 -29.12
CA ARG A 5 -20.14 15.85 -27.93
C ARG A 5 -20.26 14.37 -28.34
N PRO A 6 -19.66 13.43 -27.60
CA PRO A 6 -19.79 12.01 -27.90
C PRO A 6 -21.24 11.56 -27.76
N ASP A 7 -21.74 10.91 -28.81
CA ASP A 7 -23.15 10.55 -28.99
C ASP A 7 -23.58 9.45 -27.99
N LYS A 8 -24.74 9.58 -27.32
CA LYS A 8 -25.21 8.57 -26.34
C LYS A 8 -25.32 7.16 -26.94
N LYS A 9 -25.49 7.06 -28.27
CA LYS A 9 -25.48 5.80 -29.02
C LYS A 9 -24.09 5.16 -29.13
N SER A 10 -23.00 5.94 -29.17
CA SER A 10 -21.64 5.37 -29.25
C SER A 10 -21.22 4.74 -27.92
N LYS A 11 -21.52 5.40 -26.79
CA LYS A 11 -21.30 4.83 -25.44
C LYS A 11 -22.07 3.52 -25.22
N LYS A 12 -23.32 3.43 -25.68
CA LYS A 12 -24.13 2.20 -25.59
C LYS A 12 -23.55 1.07 -26.46
N ARG A 13 -23.12 1.37 -27.69
CA ARG A 13 -22.48 0.39 -28.59
C ARG A 13 -21.13 -0.11 -28.05
N GLY A 14 -20.36 0.75 -27.39
CA GLY A 14 -19.11 0.35 -26.71
C GLY A 14 -19.35 -0.64 -25.58
N LYS A 15 -20.31 -0.35 -24.68
CA LYS A 15 -20.69 -1.27 -23.60
C LYS A 15 -21.21 -2.62 -24.11
N GLU A 16 -22.03 -2.62 -25.16
CA GLU A 16 -22.52 -3.85 -25.80
C GLU A 16 -21.44 -4.66 -26.54
N ALA A 17 -20.34 -4.03 -26.93
CA ALA A 17 -19.19 -4.70 -27.54
C ALA A 17 -18.32 -5.36 -26.47
N ILE A 18 -18.08 -4.68 -25.35
CA ILE A 18 -17.34 -5.19 -24.19
C ILE A 18 -18.05 -6.42 -23.60
N SER A 19 -19.36 -6.32 -23.34
CA SER A 19 -20.14 -7.43 -22.79
C SER A 19 -20.14 -8.67 -23.70
N ARG A 20 -20.04 -8.47 -25.02
CA ARG A 20 -20.02 -9.54 -26.01
C ARG A 20 -18.66 -10.21 -26.12
N ALA A 21 -17.59 -9.42 -26.04
CA ALA A 21 -16.21 -9.91 -25.98
C ALA A 21 -16.01 -10.78 -24.72
N ALA A 22 -16.49 -10.29 -23.57
CA ALA A 22 -16.53 -11.05 -22.34
C ALA A 22 -17.36 -12.35 -22.51
N ALA A 23 -18.57 -12.31 -23.06
CA ALA A 23 -19.37 -13.54 -23.22
C ALA A 23 -18.76 -14.60 -24.16
N ALA A 24 -18.02 -14.19 -25.19
CA ALA A 24 -17.41 -15.09 -26.17
C ALA A 24 -16.27 -15.93 -25.57
N ALA A 25 -15.56 -15.42 -24.57
CA ALA A 25 -14.47 -16.12 -23.89
C ALA A 25 -14.95 -17.09 -22.78
N ALA A 26 -16.16 -16.93 -22.23
CA ALA A 26 -16.73 -17.80 -21.19
C ALA A 26 -17.36 -19.11 -21.72
N GLY A 27 -17.16 -19.47 -22.99
CA GLY A 27 -17.72 -20.70 -23.56
C GLY A 27 -19.25 -20.71 -23.71
N GLY A 28 -19.93 -19.56 -23.66
CA GLY A 28 -21.37 -19.46 -23.91
C GLY A 28 -21.76 -19.88 -25.33
N PRO A 29 -23.02 -20.31 -25.57
CA PRO A 29 -23.42 -20.92 -26.84
C PRO A 29 -23.14 -19.97 -28.01
N SER A 30 -22.32 -20.46 -28.95
CA SER A 30 -21.95 -19.74 -30.16
C SER A 30 -23.18 -19.54 -31.04
N SER A 31 -23.79 -18.36 -30.95
CA SER A 31 -24.70 -17.92 -32.01
C SER A 31 -23.85 -17.58 -33.23
N SER A 32 -23.77 -18.54 -34.15
CA SER A 32 -23.24 -18.40 -35.49
C SER A 32 -24.00 -17.30 -36.24
N SER A 33 -23.44 -16.10 -36.28
CA SER A 33 -23.86 -15.05 -37.20
C SER A 33 -22.62 -14.49 -37.89
N SER A 34 -22.37 -14.97 -39.10
CA SER A 34 -21.21 -14.69 -39.97
C SER A 34 -21.19 -13.27 -40.56
N ASP A 35 -21.69 -12.27 -39.83
CA ASP A 35 -21.86 -10.89 -40.33
C ASP A 35 -21.67 -9.82 -39.22
N LYS A 36 -20.88 -10.13 -38.19
CA LYS A 36 -20.52 -9.15 -37.15
C LYS A 36 -19.10 -8.65 -37.40
N PRO A 37 -18.87 -7.31 -37.39
CA PRO A 37 -17.52 -6.77 -37.54
C PRO A 37 -16.62 -7.28 -36.42
N ALA A 38 -15.37 -7.61 -36.78
CA ALA A 38 -14.33 -7.98 -35.82
C ALA A 38 -14.20 -6.90 -34.74
N LEU A 39 -14.03 -7.32 -33.49
CA LEU A 39 -13.80 -6.39 -32.37
C LEU A 39 -12.41 -5.76 -32.54
N SER A 40 -12.28 -4.47 -32.24
CA SER A 40 -10.97 -3.82 -32.28
C SER A 40 -10.08 -4.33 -31.14
N PRO A 41 -8.74 -4.33 -31.31
CA PRO A 41 -7.82 -4.72 -30.24
C PRO A 41 -8.09 -4.03 -28.90
N LEU A 42 -8.30 -2.71 -28.90
CA LEU A 42 -8.63 -1.95 -27.67
C LEU A 42 -9.92 -2.41 -26.96
N VAL A 43 -10.90 -2.97 -27.69
CA VAL A 43 -12.13 -3.50 -27.07
C VAL A 43 -11.86 -4.86 -26.42
N LEU A 44 -10.96 -5.66 -27.00
CA LEU A 44 -10.52 -6.91 -26.40
C LEU A 44 -9.69 -6.66 -25.13
N VAL A 45 -8.82 -5.65 -25.13
CA VAL A 45 -8.08 -5.23 -23.92
C VAL A 45 -9.05 -4.83 -22.80
N ARG A 46 -10.04 -3.97 -23.06
CA ARG A 46 -11.06 -3.61 -22.05
C ARG A 46 -11.88 -4.78 -21.55
N ALA A 47 -12.11 -5.79 -22.40
CA ALA A 47 -12.80 -7.01 -21.98
C ALA A 47 -11.90 -7.89 -21.10
N ALA A 48 -10.59 -7.92 -21.40
CA ALA A 48 -9.59 -8.60 -20.57
C ALA A 48 -9.41 -7.91 -19.20
N GLU A 49 -9.40 -6.57 -19.14
CA GLU A 49 -9.39 -5.81 -17.88
C GLU A 49 -10.55 -6.21 -16.97
N HIS A 50 -11.77 -6.34 -17.53
CA HIS A 50 -12.93 -6.78 -16.76
C HIS A 50 -12.77 -8.21 -16.22
N ARG A 51 -12.17 -9.12 -17.00
CA ARG A 51 -11.89 -10.49 -16.54
C ARG A 51 -10.88 -10.51 -15.41
N LEU A 52 -9.85 -9.66 -15.50
CA LEU A 52 -8.86 -9.53 -14.45
C LEU A 52 -9.50 -9.03 -13.15
N GLN A 53 -10.38 -8.03 -13.23
CA GLN A 53 -11.15 -7.54 -12.07
C GLN A 53 -12.10 -8.59 -11.46
N GLU A 54 -12.56 -9.56 -12.25
CA GLU A 54 -13.36 -10.70 -11.78
C GLU A 54 -12.51 -11.85 -11.21
N GLY A 55 -11.17 -11.71 -11.19
CA GLY A 55 -10.24 -12.76 -10.75
C GLY A 55 -9.98 -13.86 -11.79
N ASP A 56 -10.42 -13.68 -13.04
CA ASP A 56 -10.19 -14.61 -14.14
C ASP A 56 -8.92 -14.23 -14.93
N SER A 57 -7.76 -14.37 -14.28
CA SER A 57 -6.44 -14.10 -14.88
C SER A 57 -6.19 -14.94 -16.16
N PRO A 58 -6.51 -16.25 -16.21
CA PRO A 58 -6.36 -17.03 -17.43
C PRO A 58 -7.24 -16.53 -18.59
N GLY A 59 -8.49 -16.17 -18.32
CA GLY A 59 -9.40 -15.60 -19.32
C GLY A 59 -8.96 -14.21 -19.80
N ALA A 60 -8.43 -13.37 -18.89
CA ALA A 60 -7.82 -12.10 -19.23
C ALA A 60 -6.61 -12.29 -20.16
N ALA A 61 -5.72 -13.26 -19.87
CA ALA A 61 -4.56 -13.58 -20.68
C ALA A 61 -4.95 -13.97 -22.11
N ALA A 62 -5.98 -14.82 -22.26
CA ALA A 62 -6.46 -15.26 -23.58
C ALA A 62 -7.00 -14.09 -24.42
N LEU A 63 -7.77 -13.20 -23.79
CA LEU A 63 -8.35 -12.02 -24.46
C LEU A 63 -7.27 -11.00 -24.84
N ALA A 64 -6.34 -10.70 -23.93
CA ALA A 64 -5.25 -9.77 -24.18
C ALA A 64 -4.26 -10.30 -25.23
N GLY A 65 -3.96 -11.60 -25.21
CA GLY A 65 -3.17 -12.28 -26.24
C GLY A 65 -3.82 -12.17 -27.62
N SER A 66 -5.12 -12.42 -27.72
CA SER A 66 -5.85 -12.24 -28.98
C SER A 66 -5.84 -10.79 -29.45
N ALA A 67 -5.93 -9.81 -28.53
CA ALA A 67 -5.82 -8.40 -28.86
C ALA A 67 -4.45 -8.07 -29.48
N LEU A 68 -3.37 -8.59 -28.90
CA LEU A 68 -2.01 -8.40 -29.38
C LEU A 68 -1.79 -9.02 -30.77
N GLU A 69 -2.24 -10.27 -30.97
CA GLU A 69 -2.16 -10.94 -32.28
C GLU A 69 -2.91 -10.17 -33.37
N GLN A 70 -4.12 -9.68 -33.06
CA GLN A 70 -4.92 -8.89 -34.00
C GLN A 70 -4.28 -7.55 -34.31
N ALA A 71 -3.70 -6.88 -33.31
CA ALA A 71 -2.96 -5.65 -33.51
C ALA A 71 -1.71 -5.85 -34.39
N GLN A 72 -1.03 -6.99 -34.27
CA GLN A 72 0.15 -7.31 -35.08
C GLN A 72 -0.20 -7.74 -36.53
N ALA A 73 -1.34 -8.40 -36.73
CA ALA A 73 -1.77 -8.90 -38.03
C ALA A 73 -2.57 -7.88 -38.86
N GLY A 74 -3.17 -6.87 -38.21
CA GLY A 74 -4.03 -5.87 -38.84
C GLY A 74 -3.31 -4.65 -39.40
N ASP A 75 -3.94 -3.98 -40.37
CA ASP A 75 -3.49 -2.69 -40.92
C ASP A 75 -4.43 -1.54 -40.54
N SER A 76 -5.05 -1.64 -39.35
CA SER A 76 -5.94 -0.62 -38.79
C SER A 76 -5.17 0.55 -38.19
N ASP A 77 -5.78 1.75 -38.21
CA ASP A 77 -5.21 2.95 -37.60
C ASP A 77 -4.89 2.77 -36.09
N ASP A 78 -5.65 1.93 -35.38
CA ASP A 78 -5.49 1.70 -33.93
C ASP A 78 -4.48 0.56 -33.58
N LYS A 79 -3.66 0.09 -34.53
CA LYS A 79 -2.81 -1.09 -34.31
C LYS A 79 -1.73 -0.87 -33.25
N GLU A 80 -1.11 0.30 -33.25
CA GLU A 80 -0.04 0.64 -32.31
C GLU A 80 -0.59 0.91 -30.91
N ASP A 81 -1.78 1.51 -30.81
CA ASP A 81 -2.53 1.71 -29.56
C ASP A 81 -2.98 0.37 -28.98
N GLY A 82 -3.55 -0.49 -29.82
CA GLY A 82 -4.00 -1.82 -29.45
C GLY A 82 -2.87 -2.73 -28.97
N ALA A 83 -1.73 -2.71 -29.67
CA ALA A 83 -0.56 -3.51 -29.29
C ALA A 83 0.03 -3.05 -27.96
N LEU A 84 0.18 -1.73 -27.75
CA LEU A 84 0.70 -1.19 -26.49
C LEU A 84 -0.22 -1.53 -25.30
N ALA A 85 -1.52 -1.26 -25.44
CA ALA A 85 -2.50 -1.57 -24.40
C ALA A 85 -2.53 -3.08 -24.06
N ALA A 86 -2.46 -3.94 -25.08
CA ALA A 86 -2.41 -5.39 -24.87
C ALA A 86 -1.12 -5.85 -24.18
N LEU A 87 0.04 -5.26 -24.52
CA LEU A 87 1.32 -5.59 -23.88
C LEU A 87 1.34 -5.22 -22.39
N ASN A 88 0.87 -4.03 -22.03
CA ASN A 88 0.81 -3.65 -20.61
C ASN A 88 -0.14 -4.54 -19.82
N LEU A 89 -1.32 -4.84 -20.37
CA LEU A 89 -2.28 -5.72 -19.71
C LEU A 89 -1.74 -7.15 -19.58
N LEU A 90 -1.09 -7.69 -20.62
CA LEU A 90 -0.41 -8.98 -20.51
C LEU A 90 0.69 -8.96 -19.45
N GLY A 91 1.43 -7.86 -19.32
CA GLY A 91 2.39 -7.69 -18.22
C GLY A 91 1.73 -7.86 -16.85
N GLN A 92 0.63 -7.15 -16.60
CA GLN A 92 -0.13 -7.23 -15.35
C GLN A 92 -0.72 -8.63 -15.11
N VAL A 93 -1.32 -9.24 -16.14
CA VAL A 93 -1.91 -10.58 -16.01
C VAL A 93 -0.85 -11.63 -15.70
N ASN A 94 0.36 -11.52 -16.26
CA ASN A 94 1.44 -12.45 -15.96
C ASN A 94 2.00 -12.27 -14.53
N LEU A 95 1.98 -11.05 -13.97
CA LEU A 95 2.29 -10.83 -12.55
C LEU A 95 1.31 -11.60 -11.65
N GLU A 96 0.01 -11.48 -11.91
CA GLU A 96 -1.05 -12.19 -11.17
C GLU A 96 -0.97 -13.72 -11.32
N LEU A 97 -0.44 -14.20 -12.46
CA LEU A 97 -0.20 -15.63 -12.70
C LEU A 97 1.13 -16.14 -12.11
N GLY A 98 1.97 -15.25 -11.56
CA GLY A 98 3.30 -15.56 -11.04
C GLY A 98 4.38 -15.77 -12.10
N ASP A 99 4.12 -15.48 -13.37
CA ASP A 99 5.10 -15.58 -14.46
C ASP A 99 5.85 -14.25 -14.63
N LEU A 100 6.83 -14.02 -13.74
CA LEU A 100 7.61 -12.79 -13.69
C LEU A 100 8.43 -12.55 -14.96
N GLU A 101 8.93 -13.61 -15.60
CA GLU A 101 9.71 -13.52 -16.84
C GLU A 101 8.82 -13.06 -18.01
N ALA A 102 7.63 -13.67 -18.16
CA ALA A 102 6.68 -13.26 -19.19
C ALA A 102 6.16 -11.84 -18.95
N ALA A 103 5.90 -11.47 -17.69
CA ALA A 103 5.50 -10.12 -17.33
C ALA A 103 6.57 -9.09 -17.76
N ARG A 104 7.82 -9.34 -17.37
CA ARG A 104 8.97 -8.49 -17.73
C ARG A 104 9.14 -8.37 -19.24
N ALA A 105 9.05 -9.48 -19.98
CA ALA A 105 9.15 -9.47 -21.44
C ALA A 105 8.05 -8.64 -22.11
N CYS A 106 6.82 -8.67 -21.58
CA CYS A 106 5.72 -7.84 -22.06
C CYS A 106 5.98 -6.35 -21.81
N PHE A 107 6.40 -5.97 -20.61
CA PHE A 107 6.69 -4.58 -20.28
C PHE A 107 7.87 -4.01 -21.06
N LEU A 108 8.94 -4.78 -21.29
CA LEU A 108 10.05 -4.34 -22.14
C LEU A 108 9.58 -4.02 -23.57
N ARG A 109 8.71 -4.86 -24.15
CA ARG A 109 8.12 -4.59 -25.46
C ARG A 109 7.17 -3.39 -25.44
N ALA A 110 6.46 -3.15 -24.34
CA ALA A 110 5.64 -1.95 -24.16
C ALA A 110 6.50 -0.69 -24.11
N VAL A 111 7.66 -0.75 -23.46
CA VAL A 111 8.65 0.33 -23.42
C VAL A 111 9.23 0.62 -24.80
N ASP A 112 9.52 -0.41 -25.62
CA ASP A 112 9.97 -0.19 -27.00
C ASP A 112 8.93 0.57 -27.84
N ALA A 113 7.64 0.39 -27.55
CA ALA A 113 6.52 1.05 -28.21
C ALA A 113 6.15 2.42 -27.62
N ASP A 114 6.58 2.72 -26.39
CA ASP A 114 6.37 4.00 -25.70
C ASP A 114 7.55 4.31 -24.75
N PRO A 115 8.70 4.75 -25.29
CA PRO A 115 9.94 4.89 -24.51
C PRO A 115 9.87 5.93 -23.40
N ASP A 116 9.04 6.96 -23.56
CA ASP A 116 8.98 8.10 -22.63
C ASP A 116 7.70 8.11 -21.78
N GLY A 117 6.79 7.13 -21.96
CA GLY A 117 5.50 7.13 -21.25
C GLY A 117 4.54 8.20 -21.74
N ALA A 118 4.79 8.82 -22.90
CA ALA A 118 4.13 10.05 -23.34
C ALA A 118 2.79 9.79 -24.05
N ARG A 119 2.48 8.54 -24.38
CA ARG A 119 1.20 8.16 -24.98
C ARG A 119 0.08 8.29 -23.95
N ASP A 120 -1.16 8.37 -24.43
CA ASP A 120 -2.34 8.48 -23.58
C ASP A 120 -2.53 7.18 -22.76
N GLU A 121 -2.84 7.29 -21.47
CA GLU A 121 -3.05 6.11 -20.61
C GLU A 121 -4.18 5.22 -21.11
N ALA A 122 -5.20 5.78 -21.78
CA ALA A 122 -6.31 5.03 -22.36
C ALA A 122 -5.90 4.07 -23.50
N VAL A 123 -4.66 4.20 -24.00
CA VAL A 123 -4.06 3.32 -25.01
C VAL A 123 -2.79 2.61 -24.49
N GLY A 124 -2.58 2.58 -23.18
CA GLY A 124 -1.42 1.92 -22.56
C GLY A 124 -0.16 2.79 -22.45
N GLY A 125 -0.30 4.12 -22.50
CA GLY A 125 0.76 5.04 -22.14
C GLY A 125 1.07 5.07 -20.63
N GLY A 126 1.72 6.14 -20.17
CA GLY A 126 1.95 6.38 -18.74
C GLY A 126 3.12 5.60 -18.13
N ALA A 127 3.22 5.71 -16.80
CA ALA A 127 4.41 5.33 -16.05
C ALA A 127 4.46 3.87 -15.61
N GLU A 128 3.31 3.18 -15.56
CA GLU A 128 3.14 1.88 -14.90
C GLU A 128 4.18 0.84 -15.32
N LYS A 129 4.38 0.67 -16.64
CA LYS A 129 5.37 -0.27 -17.19
C LYS A 129 6.79 -0.06 -16.67
N PHE A 130 7.19 1.19 -16.42
CA PHE A 130 8.51 1.49 -15.87
C PHE A 130 8.59 1.12 -14.39
N LEU A 131 7.54 1.39 -13.63
CA LEU A 131 7.46 1.04 -12.21
C LEU A 131 7.50 -0.48 -12.03
N CYS A 132 6.74 -1.23 -12.84
CA CYS A 132 6.78 -2.70 -12.84
C CYS A 132 8.17 -3.22 -13.21
N LEU A 133 8.84 -2.66 -14.24
CA LEU A 133 10.19 -3.08 -14.62
C LEU A 133 11.23 -2.80 -13.55
N ALA A 134 11.06 -1.75 -12.75
CA ALA A 134 11.94 -1.46 -11.63
C ALA A 134 11.88 -2.54 -10.55
N GLN A 135 10.67 -3.01 -10.22
CA GLN A 135 10.43 -4.08 -9.26
C GLN A 135 10.81 -5.47 -9.83
N LEU A 136 10.69 -5.66 -11.14
CA LEU A 136 11.07 -6.89 -11.85
C LEU A 136 12.54 -6.91 -12.28
N SER A 137 13.36 -5.96 -11.83
CA SER A 137 14.78 -5.95 -12.20
C SER A 137 15.51 -7.10 -11.54
N GLU A 138 16.13 -7.96 -12.34
CA GLU A 138 17.00 -9.04 -11.84
C GLU A 138 18.35 -8.51 -11.31
N GLU A 139 18.78 -7.32 -11.77
CA GLU A 139 20.00 -6.67 -11.29
C GLU A 139 19.77 -5.90 -9.99
N GLY A 140 18.55 -5.40 -9.77
CA GLY A 140 18.25 -4.51 -8.65
C GLY A 140 19.01 -3.18 -8.75
N GLY A 141 19.20 -2.54 -7.60
CA GLY A 141 20.10 -1.39 -7.43
C GLY A 141 19.97 -0.33 -8.53
N ARG A 142 21.04 -0.12 -9.30
CA ARG A 142 21.10 0.94 -10.32
C ARG A 142 20.18 0.69 -11.51
N ASP A 143 19.81 -0.55 -11.81
CA ASP A 143 18.85 -0.83 -12.88
C ASP A 143 17.44 -0.47 -12.42
N SER A 144 17.03 -0.90 -11.21
CA SER A 144 15.76 -0.50 -10.60
C SER A 144 15.61 1.01 -10.50
N VAL A 145 16.63 1.73 -10.02
CA VAL A 145 16.59 3.20 -9.95
C VAL A 145 16.38 3.83 -11.33
N ARG A 146 17.03 3.33 -12.40
CA ARG A 146 16.82 3.87 -13.76
C ARG A 146 15.39 3.70 -14.23
N TRP A 147 14.77 2.57 -13.94
CA TRP A 147 13.37 2.32 -14.30
C TRP A 147 12.42 3.21 -13.50
N PHE A 148 12.62 3.33 -12.18
CA PHE A 148 11.84 4.25 -11.35
C PHE A 148 12.00 5.72 -11.79
N GLU A 149 13.22 6.17 -12.10
CA GLU A 149 13.47 7.54 -12.58
C GLU A 149 12.71 7.84 -13.89
N ARG A 150 12.61 6.85 -14.80
CA ARG A 150 11.78 6.96 -16.03
C ARG A 150 10.30 7.05 -15.71
N GLY A 151 9.80 6.21 -14.79
CA GLY A 151 8.42 6.27 -14.32
C GLY A 151 8.09 7.62 -13.67
N ALA A 152 8.95 8.11 -12.78
CA ALA A 152 8.82 9.40 -12.13
C ALA A 152 8.86 10.57 -13.14
N ALA A 153 9.68 10.48 -14.19
CA ALA A 153 9.71 11.48 -15.25
C ALA A 153 8.37 11.55 -16.03
N ALA A 154 7.80 10.38 -16.38
CA ALA A 154 6.50 10.31 -17.04
C ALA A 154 5.37 10.86 -16.14
N LEU A 155 5.37 10.52 -14.84
CA LEU A 155 4.41 11.03 -13.86
C LEU A 155 4.51 12.56 -13.72
N ARG A 156 5.72 13.10 -13.54
CA ARG A 156 5.93 14.56 -13.43
C ARG A 156 5.45 15.29 -14.68
N ALA A 157 5.70 14.74 -15.88
CA ALA A 157 5.22 15.33 -17.12
C ALA A 157 3.68 15.39 -17.17
N ARG A 158 2.99 14.32 -16.76
CA ARG A 158 1.52 14.28 -16.72
C ARG A 158 0.95 15.23 -15.67
N ILE A 159 1.51 15.25 -14.46
CA ILE A 159 1.14 16.18 -13.37
C ILE A 159 1.26 17.63 -13.87
N GLN A 160 2.37 17.97 -14.51
CA GLN A 160 2.60 19.33 -15.03
C GLN A 160 1.55 19.73 -16.10
N VAL A 161 1.15 18.79 -16.96
CA VAL A 161 0.09 19.03 -17.96
C VAL A 161 -1.25 19.33 -17.26
N LEU A 162 -1.65 18.50 -16.30
CA LEU A 162 -2.92 18.68 -15.57
C LEU A 162 -2.94 19.98 -14.75
N GLU A 163 -1.85 20.31 -14.05
CA GLU A 163 -1.73 21.59 -13.32
C GLU A 163 -1.78 22.81 -14.25
N GLY A 164 -1.19 22.70 -15.45
CA GLY A 164 -1.26 23.74 -16.48
C GLY A 164 -2.66 23.94 -17.05
N GLU A 165 -3.41 22.85 -17.25
CA GLU A 165 -4.80 22.90 -17.68
C GLU A 165 -5.72 23.56 -16.63
N GLU A 166 -5.51 23.26 -15.35
CA GLU A 166 -6.23 23.90 -14.24
C GLU A 166 -5.94 25.41 -14.15
N ALA A 167 -4.67 25.81 -14.23
CA ALA A 167 -4.28 27.22 -14.21
C ALA A 167 -4.83 28.02 -15.41
N GLY A 168 -4.96 27.37 -16.58
CA GLY A 168 -5.52 27.95 -17.80
C GLY A 168 -7.03 28.28 -17.71
N LYS A 169 -7.80 27.48 -16.96
CA LYS A 169 -9.24 27.71 -16.74
C LYS A 169 -9.51 28.92 -15.86
N GLY A 170 -8.70 29.15 -14.81
CA GLY A 170 -8.84 30.32 -13.92
C GLY A 170 -8.62 31.68 -14.60
N THR A 171 -7.88 31.72 -15.71
CA THR A 171 -7.56 32.96 -16.43
C THR A 171 -8.64 33.35 -17.47
N SER A 172 -9.36 32.37 -18.05
CA SER A 172 -10.40 32.66 -19.06
C SER A 172 -11.68 33.27 -18.47
N THR A 173 -11.95 33.07 -17.18
CA THR A 173 -13.18 33.58 -16.53
C THR A 173 -13.16 35.09 -16.26
N ILE A 174 -11.98 35.75 -16.28
CA ILE A 174 -11.84 37.18 -15.95
C ILE A 174 -12.19 38.12 -17.13
N THR A 175 -12.24 37.64 -18.37
CA THR A 175 -12.42 38.52 -19.55
C THR A 175 -13.83 38.62 -20.13
N HIS A 176 -14.85 37.96 -19.57
CA HIS A 176 -16.24 38.01 -20.09
C HIS A 176 -17.29 38.56 -19.10
N SER A 177 -16.90 39.36 -18.10
CA SER A 177 -17.88 40.14 -17.31
C SER A 177 -18.16 41.51 -17.95
N ARG A 178 -18.91 41.52 -19.06
CA ARG A 178 -19.80 42.64 -19.46
C ARG A 178 -20.70 42.29 -20.65
N ARG A 179 -21.72 41.44 -20.45
CA ARG A 179 -23.09 41.71 -20.95
C ARG A 179 -24.14 40.70 -20.47
N GLY A 180 -25.05 41.22 -19.64
CA GLY A 180 -26.49 40.98 -19.61
C GLY A 180 -27.11 39.64 -20.00
N THR A 181 -27.87 39.11 -19.03
CA THR A 181 -29.19 38.45 -19.16
C THR A 181 -29.31 37.17 -20.00
N ALA A 182 -29.54 36.03 -19.34
CA ALA A 182 -30.85 35.37 -19.27
C ALA A 182 -30.71 33.95 -18.71
N ALA A 183 -31.70 33.54 -17.92
CA ALA A 183 -31.83 32.23 -17.29
C ALA A 183 -31.81 31.08 -18.31
N GLY A 184 -30.87 30.15 -18.12
CA GLY A 184 -30.81 28.88 -18.86
C GLY A 184 -29.43 28.24 -18.79
N GLY A 185 -29.19 27.42 -17.75
CA GLY A 185 -27.93 26.67 -17.66
C GLY A 185 -27.68 26.02 -16.30
N SER A 186 -28.50 25.04 -15.91
CA SER A 186 -28.15 24.17 -14.76
C SER A 186 -27.25 23.02 -15.19
N LYS A 187 -27.53 22.38 -16.35
CA LYS A 187 -26.87 21.14 -16.77
C LYS A 187 -25.44 21.28 -17.33
N ASP A 188 -25.05 22.46 -17.80
CA ASP A 188 -23.71 22.67 -18.33
C ASP A 188 -22.71 23.01 -17.20
N ASN A 189 -23.16 23.68 -16.13
CA ASN A 189 -22.37 23.88 -14.92
C ASN A 189 -22.09 22.55 -14.19
N ASP A 190 -23.11 21.68 -14.05
CA ASP A 190 -22.94 20.36 -13.41
C ASP A 190 -21.92 19.47 -14.15
N ALA A 191 -21.83 19.60 -15.48
CA ALA A 191 -20.90 18.82 -16.30
C ALA A 191 -19.46 19.37 -16.26
N GLU A 192 -19.30 20.70 -16.20
CA GLU A 192 -17.99 21.34 -16.02
C GLU A 192 -17.44 21.08 -14.61
N GLU A 193 -18.30 21.10 -13.59
CA GLU A 193 -17.94 20.78 -12.20
C GLU A 193 -17.49 19.31 -12.05
N MET A 194 -18.23 18.35 -12.64
CA MET A 194 -17.82 16.94 -12.63
C MET A 194 -16.49 16.68 -13.36
N VAL A 195 -16.22 17.38 -14.47
CA VAL A 195 -14.93 17.24 -15.18
C VAL A 195 -13.79 17.81 -14.33
N GLY A 196 -14.00 18.94 -13.64
CA GLY A 196 -13.03 19.48 -12.68
C GLY A 196 -12.74 18.53 -11.53
N GLN A 197 -13.76 17.93 -10.92
CA GLN A 197 -13.59 16.93 -9.86
C GLN A 197 -12.82 15.70 -10.34
N GLN A 198 -13.11 15.20 -11.55
CA GLN A 198 -12.41 14.06 -12.12
C GLN A 198 -10.93 14.35 -12.38
N GLN A 199 -10.60 15.56 -12.86
CA GLN A 199 -9.21 15.96 -13.09
C GLN A 199 -8.43 16.18 -11.80
N LEU A 200 -9.07 16.69 -10.74
CA LEU A 200 -8.45 16.79 -9.42
C LEU A 200 -8.14 15.40 -8.83
N SER A 201 -9.09 14.46 -8.93
CA SER A 201 -8.87 13.07 -8.51
C SER A 201 -7.70 12.42 -9.27
N GLU A 202 -7.65 12.58 -10.59
CA GLU A 202 -6.55 12.07 -11.42
C GLU A 202 -5.20 12.68 -11.01
N LEU A 203 -5.18 13.99 -10.74
CA LEU A 203 -3.98 14.69 -10.29
C LEU A 203 -3.49 14.17 -8.92
N GLU A 204 -4.40 13.96 -7.97
CA GLU A 204 -4.09 13.41 -6.65
C GLU A 204 -3.55 11.98 -6.73
N GLU A 205 -4.15 11.13 -7.57
CA GLU A 205 -3.67 9.77 -7.83
C GLU A 205 -2.26 9.76 -8.42
N LEU A 206 -1.99 10.62 -9.40
CA LEU A 206 -0.66 10.73 -10.02
C LEU A 206 0.39 11.27 -9.04
N LYS A 207 0.02 12.24 -8.19
CA LYS A 207 0.90 12.73 -7.11
C LYS A 207 1.22 11.62 -6.12
N ARG A 208 0.23 10.82 -5.73
CA ARG A 208 0.43 9.65 -4.86
C ARG A 208 1.39 8.65 -5.51
N LYS A 209 1.17 8.27 -6.77
CA LYS A 209 2.06 7.36 -7.52
C LYS A 209 3.49 7.92 -7.62
N LEU A 210 3.65 9.23 -7.84
CA LEU A 210 4.96 9.87 -7.87
C LEU A 210 5.63 9.77 -6.50
N ALA A 211 4.93 10.11 -5.43
CA ALA A 211 5.47 10.03 -4.07
C ALA A 211 5.91 8.60 -3.71
N MET A 212 5.08 7.58 -4.02
CA MET A 212 5.45 6.17 -3.85
C MET A 212 6.70 5.79 -4.66
N THR A 213 6.78 6.24 -5.91
CA THR A 213 7.96 5.98 -6.75
C THR A 213 9.23 6.56 -6.11
N LEU A 214 9.15 7.76 -5.55
CA LEU A 214 10.28 8.40 -4.85
C LEU A 214 10.66 7.65 -3.58
N CYS A 215 9.66 7.17 -2.81
CA CYS A 215 9.89 6.31 -1.65
C CYS A 215 10.60 5.01 -2.04
N SER A 216 10.15 4.32 -3.09
CA SER A 216 10.82 3.11 -3.58
C SER A 216 12.26 3.38 -4.04
N VAL A 217 12.56 4.53 -4.64
CA VAL A 217 13.95 4.88 -4.98
C VAL A 217 14.78 5.08 -3.70
N ALA A 218 14.23 5.73 -2.67
CA ALA A 218 14.93 5.93 -1.41
C ALA A 218 15.25 4.59 -0.73
N GLU A 219 14.29 3.65 -0.72
CA GLU A 219 14.48 2.29 -0.20
C GLU A 219 15.64 1.56 -0.92
N VAL A 220 15.71 1.65 -2.25
CA VAL A 220 16.83 1.06 -3.01
C VAL A 220 18.18 1.68 -2.62
N TYR A 221 18.22 2.97 -2.27
CA TYR A 221 19.42 3.62 -1.73
C TYR A 221 19.73 3.24 -0.28
N MET A 222 18.75 2.74 0.46
CA MET A 222 18.93 2.26 1.84
C MET A 222 19.31 0.77 1.90
N THR A 223 19.09 0.03 0.81
CA THR A 223 19.45 -1.39 0.68
C THR A 223 20.59 -1.60 -0.33
N ASP A 224 20.26 -1.78 -1.61
CA ASP A 224 21.16 -2.21 -2.68
C ASP A 224 22.29 -1.21 -2.96
N LEU A 225 21.96 0.08 -2.91
CA LEU A 225 22.87 1.19 -3.22
C LEU A 225 23.35 1.93 -1.96
N SER A 226 23.24 1.31 -0.78
CA SER A 226 23.65 1.87 0.50
C SER A 226 25.15 2.22 0.60
N TRP A 227 25.99 1.63 -0.26
CA TRP A 227 27.43 1.94 -0.35
C TRP A 227 27.77 3.12 -1.27
N GLU A 228 26.80 3.71 -1.95
CA GLU A 228 27.05 4.88 -2.80
C GLU A 228 27.34 6.12 -1.94
N SER A 229 28.36 6.90 -2.32
CA SER A 229 28.78 8.06 -1.52
C SER A 229 27.74 9.17 -1.43
N ASP A 230 26.79 9.21 -2.37
CA ASP A 230 25.68 10.16 -2.41
C ASP A 230 24.35 9.56 -1.94
N ALA A 231 24.32 8.33 -1.40
CA ALA A 231 23.09 7.64 -0.99
C ALA A 231 22.26 8.47 0.00
N GLU A 232 22.87 8.93 1.10
CA GLU A 232 22.18 9.75 2.11
C GLU A 232 21.60 11.04 1.51
N ALA A 233 22.39 11.74 0.68
CA ALA A 233 21.96 12.98 0.05
C ALA A 233 20.80 12.75 -0.95
N ARG A 234 20.81 11.61 -1.65
CA ARG A 234 19.70 11.22 -2.52
C ARG A 234 18.45 10.87 -1.73
N CYS A 235 18.56 10.05 -0.67
CA CYS A 235 17.43 9.74 0.20
C CYS A 235 16.79 11.02 0.76
N GLU A 236 17.58 11.97 1.27
CA GLU A 236 17.08 13.25 1.80
C GLU A 236 16.29 14.02 0.75
N ALA A 237 16.80 14.13 -0.47
CA ALA A 237 16.13 14.82 -1.57
C ALA A 237 14.81 14.13 -1.95
N LEU A 238 14.82 12.79 -2.06
CA LEU A 238 13.67 11.98 -2.44
C LEU A 238 12.53 12.08 -1.41
N VAL A 239 12.81 11.88 -0.13
CA VAL A 239 11.77 11.95 0.92
C VAL A 239 11.26 13.37 1.15
N THR A 240 12.10 14.38 0.94
CA THR A 240 11.66 15.79 0.95
C THR A 240 10.70 16.07 -0.21
N GLU A 241 11.01 15.60 -1.42
CA GLU A 241 10.10 15.74 -2.55
C GLU A 241 8.80 14.95 -2.33
N ALA A 242 8.88 13.69 -1.88
CA ALA A 242 7.71 12.84 -1.65
C ALA A 242 6.71 13.46 -0.67
N THR A 243 7.18 13.98 0.46
CA THR A 243 6.34 14.63 1.48
C THR A 243 5.78 15.99 1.03
N LEU A 244 6.39 16.65 0.05
CA LEU A 244 5.83 17.86 -0.58
C LEU A 244 4.78 17.52 -1.64
N VAL A 245 4.99 16.43 -2.38
CA VAL A 245 4.09 15.99 -3.46
C VAL A 245 2.80 15.40 -2.89
N ALA A 246 2.89 14.58 -1.84
CA ALA A 246 1.75 13.89 -1.23
C ALA A 246 1.82 13.95 0.32
N PRO A 247 1.62 15.13 0.93
CA PRO A 247 1.72 15.31 2.39
C PRO A 247 0.65 14.58 3.19
N ASP A 248 -0.45 14.18 2.55
CA ASP A 248 -1.58 13.48 3.16
C ASP A 248 -1.51 11.96 2.92
N TYR A 249 -0.36 11.46 2.45
CA TYR A 249 -0.15 10.04 2.20
C TYR A 249 0.83 9.44 3.22
N ALA A 250 0.33 8.47 4.00
CA ALA A 250 1.00 7.94 5.18
C ALA A 250 2.39 7.35 4.91
N GLU A 251 2.56 6.65 3.78
CA GLU A 251 3.83 5.99 3.42
C GLU A 251 4.97 6.99 3.18
N THR A 252 4.68 8.22 2.72
CA THR A 252 5.73 9.24 2.56
C THR A 252 6.40 9.60 3.88
N TRP A 253 5.61 9.64 4.95
CA TRP A 253 6.09 9.89 6.31
C TRP A 253 6.79 8.67 6.91
N GLN A 254 6.39 7.45 6.52
CA GLN A 254 7.05 6.21 6.94
C GLN A 254 8.47 6.12 6.34
N THR A 255 8.61 6.35 5.04
CA THR A 255 9.93 6.38 4.41
C THR A 255 10.80 7.52 4.94
N LEU A 256 10.22 8.70 5.23
CA LEU A 256 10.95 9.77 5.91
C LEU A 256 11.47 9.31 7.28
N ALA A 257 10.64 8.62 8.07
CA ALA A 257 11.05 8.09 9.36
C ALA A 257 12.21 7.09 9.23
N ASP A 258 12.14 6.18 8.26
CA ASP A 258 13.18 5.20 7.99
C ASP A 258 14.54 5.87 7.66
N VAL A 259 14.51 6.91 6.81
CA VAL A 259 15.70 7.74 6.52
C VAL A 259 16.23 8.41 7.81
N ARG A 260 15.34 8.92 8.67
CA ARG A 260 15.74 9.55 9.94
C ARG A 260 16.35 8.55 10.92
N ILE A 261 15.85 7.31 10.97
CA ILE A 261 16.44 6.23 11.77
C ILE A 261 17.88 5.96 11.28
N SER A 262 18.07 5.80 9.97
CA SER A 262 19.40 5.59 9.37
C SER A 262 20.38 6.75 9.62
N GLN A 263 19.87 7.98 9.71
CA GLN A 263 20.64 9.18 10.08
C GLN A 263 20.91 9.33 11.58
N GLN A 264 20.50 8.37 12.42
CA GLN A 264 20.58 8.43 13.88
C GLN A 264 19.80 9.63 14.47
N ARG A 265 18.62 9.93 13.91
CA ARG A 265 17.71 11.01 14.33
C ARG A 265 16.36 10.46 14.81
N PRO A 266 16.32 9.72 15.93
CA PRO A 266 15.11 9.01 16.38
C PRO A 266 13.94 9.94 16.73
N ASP A 267 14.19 11.14 17.26
CA ASP A 267 13.10 12.07 17.59
C ASP A 267 12.39 12.60 16.34
N ASP A 268 13.14 12.85 15.26
CA ASP A 268 12.56 13.25 13.98
C ASP A 268 11.82 12.08 13.33
N ALA A 269 12.33 10.85 13.49
CA ALA A 269 11.63 9.65 13.04
C ALA A 269 10.29 9.47 13.77
N ARG A 270 10.26 9.60 15.11
CA ARG A 270 9.02 9.55 15.90
C ARG A 270 8.01 10.61 15.45
N ALA A 271 8.46 11.84 15.18
CA ALA A 271 7.57 12.90 14.69
C ALA A 271 6.98 12.57 13.31
N ALA A 272 7.77 11.97 12.41
CA ALA A 272 7.30 11.52 11.10
C ALA A 272 6.31 10.34 11.23
N LEU A 273 6.59 9.34 12.07
CA LEU A 273 5.69 8.20 12.31
C LEU A 273 4.37 8.64 12.95
N ALA A 274 4.40 9.56 13.92
CA ALA A 274 3.20 10.14 14.50
C ALA A 274 2.32 10.80 13.43
N ARG A 275 2.93 11.59 12.53
CA ARG A 275 2.21 12.18 11.40
C ARG A 275 1.65 11.14 10.43
N SER A 276 2.38 10.04 10.18
CA SER A 276 1.88 8.93 9.38
C SER A 276 0.62 8.33 9.99
N LEU A 277 0.64 8.05 11.30
CA LEU A 277 -0.46 7.44 12.04
C LEU A 277 -1.71 8.34 12.08
N ASP A 278 -1.53 9.64 12.31
CA ASP A 278 -2.64 10.61 12.37
C ASP A 278 -3.50 10.65 11.10
N LEU A 279 -2.93 10.25 9.95
CA LEU A 279 -3.64 10.24 8.67
C LEU A 279 -4.67 9.11 8.54
N TRP A 280 -4.52 8.00 9.27
CA TRP A 280 -5.34 6.80 9.03
C TRP A 280 -5.77 6.02 10.27
N ARG A 281 -5.16 6.24 11.45
CA ARG A 281 -5.43 5.44 12.66
C ARG A 281 -6.91 5.43 13.05
N GLY A 282 -7.60 6.57 12.92
CA GLY A 282 -9.03 6.68 13.22
C GLY A 282 -9.99 6.26 12.10
N LEU A 283 -9.48 5.78 10.97
CA LEU A 283 -10.30 5.40 9.81
C LEU A 283 -10.74 3.94 9.87
N PRO A 284 -11.92 3.61 9.31
CA PRO A 284 -12.38 2.23 9.22
C PRO A 284 -11.45 1.40 8.32
N PRO A 285 -11.35 0.07 8.51
CA PRO A 285 -10.41 -0.79 7.79
C PRO A 285 -10.51 -0.71 6.25
N GLU A 286 -11.71 -0.50 5.73
CA GLU A 286 -11.98 -0.40 4.29
C GLU A 286 -11.70 0.98 3.67
N ASP A 287 -11.25 1.97 4.46
CA ASP A 287 -10.96 3.31 3.94
C ASP A 287 -9.72 3.30 3.02
N PRO A 288 -9.79 3.91 1.81
CA PRO A 288 -8.66 3.96 0.86
C PRO A 288 -7.40 4.69 1.34
N LEU A 289 -7.45 5.39 2.48
CA LEU A 289 -6.29 6.02 3.10
C LEU A 289 -5.59 5.11 4.12
N VAL A 290 -6.20 3.99 4.52
CA VAL A 290 -5.53 2.97 5.31
C VAL A 290 -4.45 2.31 4.45
N PRO A 291 -3.16 2.32 4.87
CA PRO A 291 -2.10 1.74 4.07
C PRO A 291 -2.28 0.23 3.87
N ALA A 292 -1.73 -0.29 2.78
CA ALA A 292 -1.78 -1.72 2.49
C ALA A 292 -1.15 -2.56 3.62
N PHE A 293 -1.57 -3.82 3.72
CA PHE A 293 -1.08 -4.74 4.77
C PHE A 293 0.45 -4.77 4.87
N PRO A 294 1.23 -4.94 3.78
CA PRO A 294 2.69 -4.96 3.87
C PRO A 294 3.29 -3.64 4.38
N SER A 295 2.71 -2.49 3.99
CA SER A 295 3.16 -1.16 4.45
C SER A 295 2.96 -0.99 5.96
N ARG A 296 1.86 -1.53 6.50
CA ARG A 296 1.59 -1.51 7.95
C ARG A 296 2.50 -2.47 8.74
N VAL A 297 2.87 -3.62 8.17
CA VAL A 297 3.90 -4.49 8.75
C VAL A 297 5.23 -3.74 8.84
N GLY A 298 5.64 -3.05 7.77
CA GLY A 298 6.82 -2.18 7.76
C GLY A 298 6.74 -1.05 8.79
N LEU A 299 5.59 -0.38 8.90
CA LEU A 299 5.33 0.64 9.92
C LEU A 299 5.52 0.09 11.34
N ALA A 300 5.00 -1.10 11.65
CA ALA A 300 5.15 -1.70 12.98
C ALA A 300 6.63 -1.90 13.34
N ARG A 301 7.45 -2.38 12.39
CA ARG A 301 8.91 -2.50 12.57
C ARG A 301 9.56 -1.14 12.87
N LEU A 302 9.20 -0.09 12.13
CA LEU A 302 9.73 1.27 12.36
C LEU A 302 9.33 1.82 13.73
N LEU A 303 8.08 1.59 14.16
CA LEU A 303 7.57 2.01 15.47
C LEU A 303 8.32 1.32 16.61
N MET A 304 8.54 0.01 16.49
CA MET A 304 9.34 -0.78 17.44
C MET A 304 10.78 -0.25 17.53
N GLU A 305 11.43 -0.01 16.39
CA GLU A 305 12.81 0.50 16.31
C GLU A 305 12.99 1.84 17.05
N VAL A 306 12.00 2.74 16.97
CA VAL A 306 12.06 4.04 17.68
C VAL A 306 11.45 3.99 19.09
N GLY A 307 11.09 2.81 19.59
CA GLY A 307 10.58 2.62 20.94
C GLY A 307 9.15 3.13 21.17
N LEU A 308 8.31 3.04 20.15
CA LEU A 308 6.87 3.31 20.20
C LEU A 308 6.09 1.97 20.21
N GLU A 309 6.40 1.08 21.16
CA GLU A 309 5.83 -0.28 21.18
C GLU A 309 4.30 -0.31 21.25
N ARG A 310 3.69 0.65 21.96
CA ARG A 310 2.22 0.72 22.08
C ARG A 310 1.54 0.98 20.75
N ASP A 311 2.06 1.95 20.00
CA ASP A 311 1.57 2.25 18.67
C ASP A 311 1.81 1.07 17.71
N ALA A 312 2.95 0.38 17.83
CA ALA A 312 3.23 -0.83 17.05
C ALA A 312 2.21 -1.94 17.35
N ILE A 313 1.92 -2.21 18.62
CA ILE A 313 0.96 -3.24 19.04
C ILE A 313 -0.44 -2.92 18.51
N GLU A 314 -0.90 -1.66 18.60
CA GLU A 314 -2.20 -1.24 18.04
C GLU A 314 -2.29 -1.50 16.52
N VAL A 315 -1.21 -1.23 15.78
CA VAL A 315 -1.14 -1.52 14.33
C VAL A 315 -1.18 -3.03 14.09
N LEU A 316 -0.46 -3.82 14.87
CA LEU A 316 -0.35 -5.28 14.73
C LEU A 316 -1.66 -6.00 15.10
N GLU A 317 -2.40 -5.52 16.10
CA GLU A 317 -3.74 -6.02 16.43
C GLU A 317 -4.71 -5.85 15.27
N ARG A 318 -4.67 -4.68 14.61
CA ARG A 318 -5.48 -4.44 13.39
C ARG A 318 -5.06 -5.36 12.25
N LEU A 319 -3.77 -5.63 12.08
CA LEU A 319 -3.28 -6.55 11.06
C LEU A 319 -3.75 -7.98 11.31
N VAL A 320 -3.64 -8.49 12.54
CA VAL A 320 -4.14 -9.82 12.91
C VAL A 320 -5.66 -9.92 12.72
N ALA A 321 -6.41 -8.86 12.99
CA ALA A 321 -7.85 -8.85 12.74
C ALA A 321 -8.23 -8.92 11.25
N GLU A 322 -7.30 -8.53 10.36
CA GLU A 322 -7.49 -8.62 8.90
C GLU A 322 -6.98 -9.95 8.32
N ASP A 323 -5.85 -10.45 8.81
CA ASP A 323 -5.25 -11.73 8.43
C ASP A 323 -4.56 -12.39 9.63
N ASP A 324 -5.25 -13.36 10.23
CA ASP A 324 -4.76 -14.13 11.37
C ASP A 324 -3.79 -15.26 10.99
N LEU A 325 -3.51 -15.44 9.69
CA LEU A 325 -2.56 -16.43 9.18
C LEU A 325 -1.14 -15.87 9.01
N SER A 326 -0.93 -14.56 9.23
CA SER A 326 0.38 -13.93 9.06
C SER A 326 1.36 -14.27 10.20
N VAL A 327 2.28 -15.22 9.96
CA VAL A 327 3.35 -15.61 10.91
C VAL A 327 4.16 -14.40 11.39
N GLU A 328 4.55 -13.52 10.46
CA GLU A 328 5.35 -12.33 10.75
C GLU A 328 4.61 -11.34 11.67
N THR A 329 3.31 -11.14 11.46
CA THR A 329 2.51 -10.21 12.28
C THR A 329 2.39 -10.71 13.71
N TRP A 330 2.12 -12.02 13.89
CA TRP A 330 2.10 -12.65 15.21
C TRP A 330 3.45 -12.56 15.92
N TYR A 331 4.54 -12.80 15.19
CA TYR A 331 5.90 -12.64 15.72
C TYR A 331 6.17 -11.20 16.19
N LEU A 332 5.89 -10.21 15.33
CA LEU A 332 6.14 -8.81 15.64
C LEU A 332 5.31 -8.35 16.85
N GLY A 333 4.05 -8.77 16.98
CA GLY A 333 3.24 -8.40 18.13
C GLY A 333 3.72 -9.06 19.43
N GLY A 334 4.08 -10.34 19.36
CA GLY A 334 4.71 -11.04 20.48
C GLY A 334 6.01 -10.39 20.92
N TRP A 335 6.88 -10.03 20.00
CA TRP A 335 8.14 -9.36 20.28
C TRP A 335 7.94 -7.91 20.79
N GLY A 336 7.00 -7.16 20.21
CA GLY A 336 6.62 -5.83 20.67
C GLY A 336 6.11 -5.82 22.12
N LEU A 337 5.25 -6.78 22.47
CA LEU A 337 4.77 -6.99 23.85
C LEU A 337 5.89 -7.39 24.82
N PHE A 338 6.85 -8.21 24.35
CA PHE A 338 8.03 -8.58 25.14
C PHE A 338 8.87 -7.34 25.50
N MET A 339 9.22 -6.53 24.49
CA MET A 339 9.99 -5.28 24.68
C MET A 339 9.25 -4.27 25.55
N LEU A 340 7.92 -4.17 25.41
CA LEU A 340 7.10 -3.33 26.26
C LEU A 340 7.20 -3.75 27.73
N GLY A 341 7.12 -5.07 28.00
CA GLY A 341 7.29 -5.63 29.34
C GLY A 341 8.70 -5.42 29.90
N GLU A 342 9.75 -5.53 29.07
CA GLU A 342 11.12 -5.21 29.51
C GLU A 342 11.23 -3.76 30.00
N LYS A 343 10.71 -2.81 29.23
CA LYS A 343 10.71 -1.38 29.62
C LYS A 343 9.88 -1.11 30.87
N GLN A 344 8.76 -1.79 31.05
CA GLN A 344 7.93 -1.68 32.27
C GLN A 344 8.69 -2.20 33.49
N ARG A 345 9.32 -3.37 33.37
CA ARG A 345 10.15 -3.98 34.41
C ARG A 345 11.33 -3.09 34.81
N GLU A 346 12.02 -2.49 33.83
CA GLU A 346 13.11 -1.54 34.09
C GLU A 346 12.63 -0.32 34.89
N LYS A 347 11.51 0.30 34.47
CA LYS A 347 10.91 1.43 35.17
C LYS A 347 10.49 1.07 36.61
N GLU A 348 9.93 -0.11 36.82
CA GLU A 348 9.61 -0.61 38.17
C GLU A 348 10.87 -0.79 39.02
N ALA A 349 11.95 -1.33 38.45
CA ALA A 349 13.22 -1.51 39.14
C ALA A 349 13.86 -0.15 39.52
N GLU A 350 13.76 0.87 38.66
CA GLU A 350 14.21 2.23 38.94
C GLU A 350 13.42 2.88 40.08
N LYS A 351 12.09 2.76 40.07
CA LYS A 351 11.21 3.26 41.15
C LYS A 351 11.54 2.59 42.48
N ASN A 352 11.75 1.28 42.48
CA ASN A 352 12.08 0.50 43.68
C ASN A 352 13.53 0.73 44.16
N GLY A 353 14.47 1.02 43.25
CA GLY A 353 15.87 1.35 43.56
C GLY A 353 16.08 2.77 44.07
N GLY A 354 15.32 3.75 43.57
CA GLY A 354 15.37 5.15 44.00
C GLY A 354 14.88 5.39 45.43
N ASN A 355 13.95 4.56 45.91
CA ASN A 355 13.42 4.63 47.28
C ASN A 355 14.40 4.15 48.37
N LYS A 356 15.57 3.57 48.01
CA LYS A 356 16.62 3.25 48.99
C LYS A 356 17.49 4.45 49.36
N ALA A 357 17.52 5.53 48.57
CA ALA A 357 18.29 6.74 48.88
C ALA A 357 17.51 7.76 49.75
N SER A 358 16.17 7.66 49.82
CA SER A 358 15.32 8.52 50.65
C SER A 358 14.98 7.93 52.03
N ALA A 359 15.30 6.65 52.28
CA ALA A 359 14.99 5.96 53.53
C ALA A 359 15.82 6.41 54.77
N GLU A 360 16.83 7.26 54.61
CA GLU A 360 17.58 7.86 55.73
C GLU A 360 17.14 9.28 56.12
N ALA A 361 16.12 9.86 55.46
CA ALA A 361 15.65 11.21 55.81
C ALA A 361 14.13 11.27 55.99
N GLY A 362 13.68 10.86 57.18
CA GLY A 362 12.52 11.49 57.82
C GLY A 362 11.18 10.81 57.60
N ALA A 363 10.66 10.25 58.69
CA ALA A 363 9.29 9.81 58.84
C ALA A 363 8.25 10.91 58.53
N ARG A 364 7.08 10.43 58.05
CA ARG A 364 5.76 11.09 57.90
C ARG A 364 5.52 11.85 56.60
N LYS A 365 4.74 11.22 55.72
CA LYS A 365 3.34 11.63 55.48
C LYS A 365 2.57 10.48 54.83
N GLU A 366 1.58 9.97 55.57
CA GLU A 366 0.43 9.27 55.01
C GLU A 366 -0.45 10.29 54.30
N GLY A 367 -1.03 9.88 53.16
CA GLY A 367 -2.15 10.57 52.53
C GLY A 367 -1.80 11.29 51.24
N GLU A 368 -1.63 10.53 50.17
CA GLU A 368 -2.08 10.92 48.83
C GLU A 368 -2.69 9.66 48.22
N GLN A 369 -4.02 9.66 48.09
CA GLN A 369 -4.74 8.76 47.19
C GLN A 369 -4.23 9.11 45.79
N GLY A 370 -3.28 8.32 45.30
CA GLY A 370 -2.93 8.31 43.89
C GLY A 370 -4.15 7.82 43.12
N GLU A 371 -4.48 8.55 42.07
CA GLU A 371 -5.41 8.11 41.02
C GLU A 371 -5.05 6.67 40.62
N GLU A 372 -6.06 5.79 40.55
CA GLU A 372 -5.98 4.48 39.91
C GLU A 372 -5.68 4.69 38.41
N GLY A 373 -4.44 5.04 38.09
CA GLY A 373 -3.88 4.80 36.77
C GLY A 373 -3.34 3.38 36.82
N ASP A 374 -3.88 2.49 35.98
CA ASP A 374 -3.42 1.11 35.81
C ASP A 374 -1.89 1.05 35.96
N GLU A 375 -1.40 0.50 37.08
CA GLU A 375 0.02 0.15 37.17
C GLU A 375 0.21 -1.01 36.18
N GLU A 376 0.62 -0.66 34.97
CA GLU A 376 0.81 -1.59 33.86
C GLU A 376 1.90 -2.61 34.23
N ASP A 377 1.45 -3.79 34.66
CA ASP A 377 2.29 -4.90 35.10
C ASP A 377 3.04 -5.49 33.90
N TRP A 378 4.38 -5.48 33.96
CA TRP A 378 5.23 -6.10 32.95
C TRP A 378 4.91 -7.58 32.73
N LYS A 379 4.39 -8.27 33.75
CA LYS A 379 3.96 -9.65 33.63
C LYS A 379 2.76 -9.79 32.71
N THR A 380 1.81 -8.86 32.75
CA THR A 380 0.66 -8.86 31.83
C THR A 380 1.13 -8.75 30.39
N SER A 381 2.04 -7.82 30.10
CA SER A 381 2.65 -7.67 28.77
C SER A 381 3.35 -8.96 28.32
N TRP A 382 4.10 -9.62 29.21
CA TRP A 382 4.78 -10.89 28.90
C TRP A 382 3.85 -12.10 28.79
N ILE A 383 2.72 -12.12 29.52
CA ILE A 383 1.67 -13.12 29.34
C ILE A 383 1.07 -12.99 27.94
N SER A 384 0.70 -11.78 27.52
CA SER A 384 0.20 -11.54 26.17
C SER A 384 1.26 -11.85 25.10
N SER A 385 2.52 -11.46 25.33
CA SER A 385 3.64 -11.80 24.44
C SER A 385 3.73 -13.31 24.21
N ARG A 386 3.63 -14.11 25.27
CA ARG A 386 3.65 -15.58 25.19
C ARG A 386 2.50 -16.13 24.34
N VAL A 387 1.29 -15.57 24.45
CA VAL A 387 0.14 -15.99 23.62
C VAL A 387 0.44 -15.74 22.14
N TRP A 388 0.89 -14.54 21.79
CA TRP A 388 1.23 -14.16 20.42
C TRP A 388 2.37 -15.01 19.83
N LEU A 389 3.42 -15.25 20.60
CA LEU A 389 4.57 -16.06 20.17
C LEU A 389 4.23 -17.54 20.02
N ASN A 390 3.35 -18.09 20.86
CA ASN A 390 2.85 -19.45 20.68
C ASN A 390 2.03 -19.58 19.39
N GLN A 391 1.17 -18.60 19.10
CA GLN A 391 0.41 -18.58 17.85
C GLN A 391 1.31 -18.44 16.62
N CYS A 392 2.32 -17.57 16.70
CA CYS A 392 3.38 -17.47 15.70
C CYS A 392 4.01 -18.84 15.43
N LEU A 393 4.44 -19.58 16.46
CA LEU A 393 5.09 -20.88 16.29
C LEU A 393 4.13 -21.99 15.84
N HIS A 394 2.84 -21.87 16.15
CA HIS A 394 1.81 -22.76 15.62
C HIS A 394 1.70 -22.59 14.09
N LEU A 395 1.45 -21.36 13.62
CA LEU A 395 1.34 -21.04 12.20
C LEU A 395 2.64 -21.31 11.44
N TYR A 396 3.79 -21.01 12.05
CA TYR A 396 5.12 -21.31 11.51
C TYR A 396 5.24 -22.79 11.10
N LYS A 397 4.78 -23.70 11.96
CA LYS A 397 4.77 -25.14 11.67
C LYS A 397 3.70 -25.53 10.66
N LEU A 398 2.49 -24.97 10.80
CA LEU A 398 1.35 -25.32 9.94
C LEU A 398 1.60 -24.95 8.47
N GLN A 399 2.33 -23.86 8.23
CA GLN A 399 2.60 -23.31 6.90
C GLN A 399 3.95 -23.72 6.32
N ASP A 400 4.73 -24.56 7.02
CA ASP A 400 6.12 -24.89 6.68
C ASP A 400 6.95 -23.59 6.42
N TYR A 401 6.81 -22.60 7.30
CA TYR A 401 7.37 -21.26 7.12
C TYR A 401 8.92 -21.27 7.12
N GLU A 402 9.52 -20.56 6.15
CA GLU A 402 10.94 -20.72 5.80
C GLU A 402 11.90 -19.78 6.54
N ASP A 403 11.42 -18.78 7.28
CA ASP A 403 12.27 -17.83 8.02
C ASP A 403 12.82 -18.45 9.33
N GLU A 404 13.87 -19.25 9.20
CA GLU A 404 14.52 -19.92 10.35
C GLU A 404 14.94 -18.94 11.47
N PRO A 405 15.60 -17.80 11.20
CA PRO A 405 15.96 -16.82 12.23
C PRO A 405 14.75 -16.32 13.05
N LEU A 406 13.63 -16.02 12.38
CA LEU A 406 12.40 -15.61 13.07
C LEU A 406 11.90 -16.72 14.00
N GLY A 407 11.84 -17.95 13.50
CA GLY A 407 11.39 -19.10 14.28
C GLY A 407 12.29 -19.42 15.48
N GLU A 408 13.61 -19.22 15.34
CA GLU A 408 14.57 -19.35 16.44
C GLU A 408 14.37 -18.28 17.50
N HIS A 409 14.28 -17.01 17.09
CA HIS A 409 14.10 -15.91 18.03
C HIS A 409 12.77 -16.00 18.80
N ALA A 410 11.67 -16.39 18.15
CA ALA A 410 10.40 -16.61 18.83
C ALA A 410 10.50 -17.66 19.95
N ARG A 411 11.28 -18.74 19.74
CA ARG A 411 11.54 -19.76 20.77
C ARG A 411 12.43 -19.24 21.90
N GLU A 412 13.41 -18.39 21.58
CA GLU A 412 14.26 -17.75 22.58
C GLU A 412 13.45 -16.84 23.50
N LEU A 413 12.61 -15.96 22.94
CA LEU A 413 11.72 -15.09 23.70
C LEU A 413 10.79 -15.88 24.62
N LEU A 414 10.18 -16.97 24.12
CA LEU A 414 9.34 -17.86 24.94
C LEU A 414 10.12 -18.49 26.09
N ALA A 415 11.37 -18.90 25.86
CA ALA A 415 12.22 -19.46 26.90
C ALA A 415 12.58 -18.42 27.98
N GLU A 416 12.80 -17.17 27.59
CA GLU A 416 13.04 -16.06 28.53
C GLU A 416 11.80 -15.73 29.36
N ILE A 417 10.62 -15.67 28.73
CA ILE A 417 9.35 -15.48 29.44
C ILE A 417 9.13 -16.64 30.42
N ALA A 418 9.33 -17.89 29.99
CA ALA A 418 9.13 -19.07 30.83
C ALA A 418 10.07 -19.10 32.05
N LYS A 419 11.28 -18.56 31.91
CA LYS A 419 12.23 -18.46 33.02
C LYS A 419 11.74 -17.53 34.14
N GLU A 420 11.05 -16.44 33.79
CA GLU A 420 10.61 -15.44 34.76
C GLU A 420 9.15 -15.67 35.25
N LEU A 421 8.27 -16.16 34.38
CA LEU A 421 6.84 -16.38 34.68
C LEU A 421 6.47 -17.85 34.95
N GLY A 422 7.39 -18.78 34.72
CA GLY A 422 7.12 -20.22 34.72
C GLY A 422 6.63 -20.74 33.38
N GLU A 423 6.64 -22.06 33.22
CA GLU A 423 6.10 -22.73 32.04
C GLU A 423 4.62 -22.39 31.84
N ALA A 424 4.18 -22.36 30.58
CA ALA A 424 2.76 -22.24 30.30
C ALA A 424 2.01 -23.42 30.95
N PRO A 425 0.80 -23.23 31.49
CA PRO A 425 -0.06 -24.34 31.84
C PRO A 425 -0.17 -25.26 30.63
N VAL A 426 0.12 -26.55 30.81
CA VAL A 426 -0.17 -27.55 29.78
C VAL A 426 -1.69 -27.68 29.79
N GLU A 427 -2.34 -27.06 28.81
CA GLU A 427 -3.70 -27.45 28.47
C GLU A 427 -3.57 -28.86 27.88
N ASP A 428 -4.23 -29.83 28.53
CA ASP A 428 -4.23 -31.22 28.07
C ASP A 428 -4.70 -31.24 26.61
N ASP A 429 -3.82 -31.71 25.71
CA ASP A 429 -3.98 -31.82 24.25
C ASP A 429 -5.17 -32.73 23.84
N ASP A 430 -6.41 -32.33 24.11
CA ASP A 430 -7.61 -33.02 23.59
C ASP A 430 -8.68 -32.07 23.02
N ASP A 431 -8.55 -30.75 23.11
CA ASP A 431 -9.46 -29.79 22.47
C ASP A 431 -8.70 -28.85 21.52
N GLU A 432 -8.45 -29.37 20.31
CA GLU A 432 -8.16 -28.62 19.09
C GLU A 432 -9.37 -27.72 18.77
N ASP A 433 -9.56 -26.61 19.51
CA ASP A 433 -10.42 -25.43 19.22
C ASP A 433 -10.72 -24.59 20.51
N GLY A 434 -9.69 -24.10 21.21
CA GLY A 434 -9.86 -23.41 22.51
C GLY A 434 -9.24 -22.01 22.58
N TRP A 435 -9.78 -21.03 21.83
CA TRP A 435 -9.48 -19.61 22.11
C TRP A 435 -10.47 -19.09 23.16
N GLU A 436 -10.09 -19.13 24.44
CA GLU A 436 -10.80 -18.34 25.44
C GLU A 436 -10.34 -16.87 25.34
N ASP A 437 -11.27 -16.06 24.84
CA ASP A 437 -11.31 -14.60 24.84
C ASP A 437 -10.97 -14.04 26.25
N ALA A 438 -9.69 -13.78 26.50
CA ALA A 438 -9.24 -13.00 27.64
C ALA A 438 -9.37 -11.51 27.32
N GLY A 439 -10.61 -11.07 27.07
CA GLY A 439 -10.92 -9.76 26.53
C GLY A 439 -12.30 -9.22 26.86
N ASP A 440 -12.93 -9.62 27.97
CA ASP A 440 -14.11 -8.90 28.47
C ASP A 440 -14.11 -8.76 30.00
N SER A 441 -13.77 -7.56 30.46
CA SER A 441 -14.01 -7.08 31.81
C SER A 441 -14.89 -5.82 31.75
N ASP A 442 -16.04 -5.90 31.08
CA ASP A 442 -17.16 -5.01 31.40
C ASP A 442 -17.88 -5.56 32.65
N GLU A 443 -17.51 -5.02 33.82
CA GLU A 443 -18.30 -5.19 35.05
C GLU A 443 -19.67 -4.54 34.89
N GLU A 444 -20.70 -5.38 34.66
CA GLU A 444 -22.09 -5.05 34.94
C GLU A 444 -22.26 -4.64 36.41
N MET A 445 -22.25 -3.34 36.72
CA MET A 445 -22.87 -2.85 37.94
C MET A 445 -24.39 -2.74 37.73
N GLN A 446 -25.08 -3.82 38.12
CA GLN A 446 -26.49 -3.79 38.49
C GLN A 446 -26.63 -3.15 39.88
N GLU A 447 -27.22 -1.95 39.95
CA GLU A 447 -28.32 -1.62 40.88
C GLU A 447 -29.17 -0.44 40.37
#